data_AF-A0A8S8YM59-F1
#
_entry.id   AF-A0A8S8YM59-F1
#
_cell.length_a   1.000
_cell.length_b   1.000
_cell.length_c   1.000
_cell.angle_alpha   90.00
_cell.angle_beta   90.00
_cell.angle_gamma   90.00
#
_symmetry.space_group_name_H-M   'P 1'
#
loop_
_entity.id
_entity.type
_entity.pdbx_description
1 polymer ?
#
loop_
_entity_poly.entity_id
_entity_poly.type
_entity_poly.pdbx_seq_one_letter_code
_entity_poly.pdbx_strand_id
1 'polypeptide(L)'
;MVLQRTWGRIMKEKSQFWLMLLLLVGLIGAGNTGLVDPVENNELHQEEVVLYNHEVNEWDVNIQIDEVCDYYCYIDIHSIQILVDGAVVVDQDGGSVPFISLNSISDGRVQGWSYTLESSDFSTVELKLVMGFFGWYYSNPSDYWILNIGLENDDLGISRVVEMDVRGPVTWNFNNQNNEHTILWSGGAQEIDSDQDGFTDAGATYSGTCSGFSSSPCDVNPLGDDRFPDNPTQQTDRDGDGYGDNPNGSMADAFPDNPLQWNDLDGDGYGDRWADSGVSDWCPNTWGNSTLDRFGCLDSDGDGYSENGDDCPDVWGNSSFDRRGCPDSDGDQYSDQVDEFPNDPTENRDWDEDGVGDNADYFPWNALEWEDSDGDGRGDNSDWDIYDRYEWEDSDGDGVGDNADVYPDDSRRSAEGDMLEPGKQFFLVVVVFLSAIVILYPKGIEEHDEADLF
;
A
#
# COMPACT_ATOMS: atom_id res chain seq x y z
N MET A 1 -49.81 -31.71 26.44
CA MET A 1 -48.40 -31.49 26.80
C MET A 1 -48.08 -30.06 26.37
N VAL A 2 -48.36 -29.09 27.26
CA VAL A 2 -47.39 -28.44 28.18
C VAL A 2 -46.48 -27.51 27.36
N LEU A 3 -46.93 -26.26 27.14
CA LEU A 3 -46.58 -25.01 27.87
C LEU A 3 -45.42 -24.30 27.14
N GLN A 4 -45.35 -23.01 26.79
CA GLN A 4 -46.18 -21.79 26.80
C GLN A 4 -45.40 -20.83 25.83
N ARG A 5 -45.97 -20.20 24.79
CA ARG A 5 -46.73 -18.93 24.79
C ARG A 5 -45.99 -17.78 25.51
N THR A 6 -45.46 -16.69 24.91
CA THR A 6 -45.90 -15.69 23.88
C THR A 6 -46.12 -14.30 24.52
N TRP A 7 -45.94 -13.25 23.70
CA TRP A 7 -46.48 -11.87 23.79
C TRP A 7 -45.63 -10.82 24.55
N GLY A 8 -45.55 -9.56 24.10
CA GLY A 8 -46.24 -8.91 22.99
C GLY A 8 -46.02 -7.40 22.96
N ARG A 9 -46.05 -6.88 21.73
CA ARG A 9 -46.13 -5.48 21.29
C ARG A 9 -47.35 -4.73 21.86
N ILE A 10 -47.15 -3.41 22.07
CA ILE A 10 -48.09 -2.27 21.94
C ILE A 10 -49.13 -2.06 23.06
N MET A 11 -49.25 -0.78 23.51
CA MET A 11 -50.46 0.05 23.75
C MET A 11 -50.02 1.29 24.56
N LYS A 12 -49.72 2.44 23.94
CA LYS A 12 -50.63 3.57 23.63
C LYS A 12 -51.75 3.84 24.66
N GLU A 13 -51.73 5.09 25.13
CA GLU A 13 -52.84 5.94 25.59
C GLU A 13 -53.37 5.90 27.04
N LYS A 14 -53.24 7.10 27.65
CA LYS A 14 -54.27 7.90 28.35
C LYS A 14 -54.44 7.78 29.87
N SER A 15 -54.02 8.88 30.50
CA SER A 15 -54.89 9.86 31.19
C SER A 15 -55.59 9.46 32.50
N GLN A 16 -55.00 10.01 33.56
CA GLN A 16 -55.63 10.68 34.71
C GLN A 16 -56.37 9.87 35.81
N PHE A 17 -56.19 10.46 37.00
CA PHE A 17 -57.11 10.59 38.14
C PHE A 17 -56.88 9.69 39.38
N TRP A 18 -56.77 10.39 40.53
CA TRP A 18 -56.80 9.99 41.95
C TRP A 18 -55.54 9.39 42.58
N LEU A 19 -55.19 9.63 43.85
CA LEU A 19 -55.43 10.67 44.87
C LEU A 19 -54.66 10.20 46.13
N MET A 20 -54.03 11.13 46.87
CA MET A 20 -53.66 11.05 48.31
C MET A 20 -52.73 9.91 48.80
N LEU A 21 -51.71 10.27 49.60
CA LEU A 21 -51.77 10.21 51.08
C LEU A 21 -50.42 10.57 51.78
N LEU A 22 -50.51 11.47 52.79
CA LEU A 22 -49.59 11.80 53.93
C LEU A 22 -48.30 12.60 53.63
N LEU A 23 -48.17 13.90 53.95
CA LEU A 23 -48.18 14.67 55.23
C LEU A 23 -46.99 14.41 56.20
N LEU A 24 -46.05 15.37 56.21
CA LEU A 24 -45.78 16.33 57.31
C LEU A 24 -44.72 15.97 58.38
N VAL A 25 -43.55 16.64 58.31
CA VAL A 25 -42.78 17.40 59.36
C VAL A 25 -41.78 18.28 58.58
N GLY A 26 -41.54 19.59 58.78
CA GLY A 26 -41.79 20.49 59.88
C GLY A 26 -40.49 21.18 60.36
N LEU A 27 -39.98 22.15 59.57
CA LEU A 27 -39.54 23.50 59.99
C LEU A 27 -38.50 23.75 61.13
N ILE A 28 -37.46 24.57 60.84
CA ILE A 28 -36.89 25.74 61.58
C ILE A 28 -35.35 25.77 61.60
N GLY A 29 -34.77 26.93 61.24
CA GLY A 29 -33.60 27.47 61.97
C GLY A 29 -32.53 28.20 61.14
N ALA A 30 -32.53 29.53 61.17
CA ALA A 30 -31.45 30.40 60.71
C ALA A 30 -30.36 30.62 61.79
N GLY A 31 -29.11 30.91 61.38
CA GLY A 31 -28.09 31.52 62.26
C GLY A 31 -26.62 31.37 61.82
N ASN A 32 -25.95 32.50 61.58
CA ASN A 32 -24.53 32.72 61.20
C ASN A 32 -23.47 32.18 62.18
N THR A 33 -22.29 31.75 61.68
CA THR A 33 -20.94 32.42 61.75
C THR A 33 -19.76 31.43 61.54
N GLY A 34 -18.68 31.83 60.83
CA GLY A 34 -17.29 31.40 61.13
C GLY A 34 -16.44 30.65 60.07
N LEU A 35 -15.65 31.42 59.30
CA LEU A 35 -14.21 31.27 58.91
C LEU A 35 -13.49 29.88 58.79
N VAL A 36 -12.99 29.62 57.56
CA VAL A 36 -11.66 29.08 57.09
C VAL A 36 -11.39 27.55 56.96
N ASP A 37 -11.47 27.08 55.70
CA ASP A 37 -10.60 26.17 54.86
C ASP A 37 -10.18 24.72 55.28
N PRO A 38 -9.75 23.82 54.35
CA PRO A 38 -9.76 23.84 52.85
C PRO A 38 -10.17 22.51 52.12
N VAL A 39 -10.29 22.59 50.78
CA VAL A 39 -10.14 21.56 49.73
C VAL A 39 -11.01 20.29 49.80
N GLU A 40 -11.98 20.16 48.89
CA GLU A 40 -12.13 18.95 48.07
C GLU A 40 -12.95 19.24 46.79
N ASN A 41 -12.36 18.90 45.65
CA ASN A 41 -12.91 19.04 44.31
C ASN A 41 -14.08 18.07 44.11
N ASN A 42 -15.27 18.58 43.76
CA ASN A 42 -16.24 17.82 42.97
C ASN A 42 -17.34 18.76 42.45
N GLU A 43 -17.07 19.45 41.34
CA GLU A 43 -18.15 20.06 40.53
C GLU A 43 -18.77 18.96 39.67
N LEU A 44 -19.80 18.31 40.22
CA LEU A 44 -20.84 17.69 39.41
C LEU A 44 -21.67 18.83 38.83
N HIS A 45 -21.43 19.19 37.57
CA HIS A 45 -22.39 19.95 36.78
C HIS A 45 -23.64 19.09 36.62
N GLN A 46 -24.63 19.38 37.45
CA GLN A 46 -25.98 18.88 37.30
C GLN A 46 -26.56 19.61 36.08
N GLU A 47 -26.87 18.86 35.01
CA GLU A 47 -27.65 19.36 33.88
C GLU A 47 -28.97 19.92 34.41
N GLU A 48 -29.11 21.24 34.38
CA GLU A 48 -30.40 21.90 34.50
C GLU A 48 -31.09 21.72 33.15
N VAL A 49 -32.05 20.79 33.07
CA VAL A 49 -32.92 20.64 31.91
C VAL A 49 -33.79 21.89 31.82
N VAL A 50 -33.34 22.86 31.04
CA VAL A 50 -34.16 23.99 30.60
C VAL A 50 -35.10 23.46 29.52
N LEU A 51 -36.37 23.27 29.87
CA LEU A 51 -37.42 23.03 28.88
C LEU A 51 -37.64 24.34 28.12
N TYR A 52 -36.99 24.49 26.96
CA TYR A 52 -37.35 25.53 26.00
C TYR A 52 -38.74 25.21 25.43
N ASN A 53 -39.62 26.20 25.41
CA ASN A 53 -40.85 26.11 24.62
C ASN A 53 -40.43 26.10 23.15
N HIS A 54 -40.48 24.94 22.50
CA HIS A 54 -40.29 24.84 21.04
C HIS A 54 -41.42 25.64 20.37
N GLU A 55 -41.07 26.65 19.58
CA GLU A 55 -42.03 27.31 18.71
C GLU A 55 -42.30 26.40 17.50
N VAL A 56 -43.45 26.57 16.83
CA VAL A 56 -43.83 25.72 15.70
C VAL A 56 -43.03 26.11 14.46
N ASN A 57 -42.51 25.14 13.71
CA ASN A 57 -41.72 25.29 12.48
C ASN A 57 -40.33 25.91 12.66
N GLU A 58 -39.64 25.55 13.72
CA GLU A 58 -38.26 25.97 14.00
C GLU A 58 -37.27 25.24 13.07
N TRP A 59 -36.19 25.92 12.64
CA TRP A 59 -35.18 25.37 11.73
C TRP A 59 -33.82 25.32 12.43
N ASP A 60 -33.10 24.21 12.28
CA ASP A 60 -31.80 23.97 12.90
C ASP A 60 -30.70 23.82 11.86
N VAL A 61 -29.60 24.55 12.05
CA VAL A 61 -28.34 24.32 11.35
C VAL A 61 -27.52 23.35 12.19
N ASN A 62 -27.28 22.15 11.66
CA ASN A 62 -26.60 21.07 12.34
C ASN A 62 -25.26 20.74 11.67
N ILE A 63 -24.22 20.50 12.47
CA ILE A 63 -22.91 20.01 12.03
C ILE A 63 -22.61 18.77 12.86
N GLN A 64 -22.48 17.60 12.22
CA GLN A 64 -22.32 16.31 12.90
C GLN A 64 -21.26 15.45 12.21
N ILE A 65 -20.52 14.66 12.98
CA ILE A 65 -19.57 13.66 12.46
C ILE A 65 -20.18 12.27 12.63
N ASP A 66 -20.37 11.53 11.53
CA ASP A 66 -21.10 10.26 11.55
C ASP A 66 -20.18 9.02 11.57
N GLU A 67 -18.98 9.08 10.96
CA GLU A 67 -18.07 7.93 10.89
C GLU A 67 -16.63 8.20 11.38
N VAL A 68 -16.04 7.14 11.93
CA VAL A 68 -14.99 7.14 12.95
C VAL A 68 -13.65 6.72 12.33
N CYS A 69 -12.66 7.62 12.35
CA CYS A 69 -11.27 7.22 12.20
C CYS A 69 -10.78 6.51 13.47
N ASP A 70 -9.90 5.52 13.33
CA ASP A 70 -9.50 4.63 14.42
C ASP A 70 -8.79 5.34 15.59
N TYR A 71 -7.99 6.39 15.35
CA TYR A 71 -7.24 7.11 16.40
C TYR A 71 -6.92 8.58 16.07
N TYR A 72 -7.25 9.51 16.99
CA TYR A 72 -6.80 10.92 17.04
C TYR A 72 -7.11 11.80 15.81
N CYS A 73 -8.33 11.75 15.28
CA CYS A 73 -8.81 12.75 14.32
C CYS A 73 -9.77 13.75 14.97
N TYR A 74 -9.62 15.02 14.60
CA TYR A 74 -10.50 16.08 15.04
C TYR A 74 -10.67 17.15 13.95
N ILE A 75 -11.86 17.76 13.95
CA ILE A 75 -12.23 18.89 13.12
C ILE A 75 -12.21 20.13 13.99
N ASP A 76 -11.38 21.09 13.62
CA ASP A 76 -11.28 22.38 14.29
C ASP A 76 -12.00 23.43 13.45
N ILE A 77 -13.14 23.91 13.94
CA ILE A 77 -13.88 25.01 13.32
C ILE A 77 -13.43 26.30 13.99
N HIS A 78 -12.74 27.15 13.22
CA HIS A 78 -12.20 28.43 13.68
C HIS A 78 -13.22 29.55 13.62
N SER A 79 -14.09 29.56 12.62
CA SER A 79 -15.19 30.53 12.54
C SER A 79 -16.45 29.94 11.91
N ILE A 80 -17.59 30.47 12.35
CA ILE A 80 -18.93 30.17 11.86
C ILE A 80 -19.63 31.50 11.61
N GLN A 81 -20.16 31.68 10.40
CA GLN A 81 -21.04 32.78 10.06
C GLN A 81 -22.30 32.25 9.38
N ILE A 82 -23.47 32.58 9.93
CA ILE A 82 -24.77 32.24 9.33
C ILE A 82 -25.42 33.51 8.85
N LEU A 83 -25.83 33.53 7.58
CA LEU A 83 -26.61 34.59 6.98
C LEU A 83 -27.99 34.05 6.59
N VAL A 84 -29.05 34.75 7.00
CA VAL A 84 -30.43 34.47 6.56
C VAL A 84 -30.87 35.62 5.69
N ASP A 85 -31.26 35.33 4.45
CA ASP A 85 -31.59 36.34 3.42
C ASP A 85 -30.51 37.42 3.25
N GLY A 86 -29.24 37.01 3.37
CA GLY A 86 -28.07 37.88 3.30
C GLY A 86 -27.80 38.74 4.55
N ALA A 87 -28.62 38.62 5.60
CA ALA A 87 -28.38 39.26 6.88
C ALA A 87 -27.64 38.31 7.83
N VAL A 88 -26.50 38.76 8.36
CA VAL A 88 -25.72 37.98 9.34
C VAL A 88 -26.51 37.83 10.64
N VAL A 89 -26.84 36.59 11.00
CA VAL A 89 -27.55 36.24 12.25
C VAL A 89 -26.62 35.58 13.26
N VAL A 90 -25.58 34.89 12.79
CA VAL A 90 -24.49 34.35 13.62
C VAL A 90 -23.16 34.81 13.04
N ASP A 91 -22.27 35.29 13.90
CA ASP A 91 -20.89 35.65 13.56
C ASP A 91 -19.99 35.29 14.75
N GLN A 92 -19.39 34.11 14.70
CA GLN A 92 -18.55 33.56 15.75
C GLN A 92 -17.15 33.30 15.19
N ASP A 93 -16.14 33.91 15.79
CA ASP A 93 -14.73 33.78 15.41
C ASP A 93 -13.89 33.46 16.65
N GLY A 94 -13.23 32.31 16.63
CA GLY A 94 -12.30 31.86 17.68
C GLY A 94 -10.91 32.49 17.59
N GLY A 95 -10.60 33.19 16.48
CA GLY A 95 -9.29 33.77 16.23
C GLY A 95 -8.20 32.71 16.11
N SER A 96 -7.23 32.73 17.03
CA SER A 96 -6.08 31.82 17.03
C SER A 96 -6.35 30.44 17.66
N VAL A 97 -7.53 30.22 18.21
CA VAL A 97 -7.97 28.93 18.75
C VAL A 97 -9.24 28.49 18.02
N PRO A 98 -9.49 27.18 17.86
CA PRO A 98 -10.77 26.72 17.34
C PRO A 98 -11.90 27.15 18.26
N PHE A 99 -12.99 27.60 17.66
CA PHE A 99 -14.25 27.90 18.34
C PHE A 99 -14.95 26.59 18.75
N ILE A 100 -14.93 25.58 17.88
CA ILE A 100 -15.43 24.23 18.14
C ILE A 100 -14.35 23.23 17.71
N SER A 101 -14.07 22.25 18.56
CA SER A 101 -13.26 21.08 18.21
C SER A 101 -14.12 19.82 18.33
N LEU A 102 -14.48 19.23 17.19
CA LEU A 102 -15.22 17.98 17.13
C LEU A 102 -14.22 16.83 17.05
N ASN A 103 -14.33 15.84 17.94
CA ASN A 103 -13.43 14.70 18.03
C ASN A 103 -14.20 13.38 17.90
N SER A 104 -13.57 12.34 17.36
CA SER A 104 -14.14 10.98 17.42
C SER A 104 -14.09 10.44 18.86
N ILE A 105 -15.24 9.99 19.39
CA ILE A 105 -15.30 9.28 20.68
C ILE A 105 -15.52 7.80 20.37
N SER A 106 -14.61 6.95 20.88
CA SER A 106 -14.65 5.48 20.74
C SER A 106 -15.84 4.79 21.44
N ASP A 107 -16.80 5.53 22.02
CA ASP A 107 -17.99 4.99 22.69
C ASP A 107 -19.27 5.01 21.81
N GLY A 108 -19.19 5.51 20.57
CA GLY A 108 -20.33 5.59 19.66
C GLY A 108 -21.23 6.82 19.87
N ARG A 109 -20.77 7.85 20.60
CA ARG A 109 -21.45 9.16 20.65
C ARG A 109 -20.99 10.07 19.52
N VAL A 110 -21.95 10.52 18.72
CA VAL A 110 -21.80 11.60 17.73
C VAL A 110 -21.52 12.92 18.47
N GLN A 111 -20.41 13.59 18.12
CA GLN A 111 -20.20 14.99 18.49
C GLN A 111 -20.77 15.89 17.39
N GLY A 112 -21.49 16.93 17.80
CA GLY A 112 -22.05 17.87 16.85
C GLY A 112 -22.29 19.25 17.47
N TRP A 113 -22.55 20.20 16.59
CA TRP A 113 -22.97 21.55 16.91
C TRP A 113 -24.32 21.81 16.24
N SER A 114 -25.18 22.55 16.92
CA SER A 114 -26.50 22.92 16.43
C SER A 114 -26.78 24.38 16.75
N TYR A 115 -27.43 25.07 15.81
CA TYR A 115 -27.94 26.42 16.03
C TYR A 115 -29.32 26.56 15.41
N THR A 116 -30.24 27.03 16.24
CA THR A 116 -31.63 27.19 15.89
C THR A 116 -31.93 28.60 15.38
N LEU A 117 -32.54 28.70 14.21
CA LEU A 117 -32.87 29.97 13.55
C LEU A 117 -34.11 30.62 14.17
N GLU A 118 -34.02 31.92 14.45
CA GLU A 118 -35.14 32.70 15.00
C GLU A 118 -36.28 32.97 13.97
N SER A 119 -36.08 32.65 12.69
CA SER A 119 -37.06 32.85 11.61
C SER A 119 -37.36 31.54 10.89
N SER A 120 -38.65 31.24 10.72
CA SER A 120 -39.14 30.09 9.96
C SER A 120 -39.47 30.40 8.50
N ASP A 121 -39.52 31.69 8.15
CA ASP A 121 -39.70 32.19 6.79
C ASP A 121 -38.37 32.80 6.30
N PHE A 122 -37.70 32.14 5.35
CA PHE A 122 -36.48 32.63 4.69
C PHE A 122 -36.47 32.25 3.21
N SER A 123 -35.78 33.05 2.39
CA SER A 123 -35.50 32.78 0.98
C SER A 123 -34.15 32.08 0.77
N THR A 124 -33.18 32.30 1.65
CA THR A 124 -31.86 31.63 1.64
C THR A 124 -31.26 31.56 3.04
N VAL A 125 -30.55 30.47 3.34
CA VAL A 125 -29.64 30.35 4.49
C VAL A 125 -28.24 30.09 3.93
N GLU A 126 -27.24 30.89 4.32
CA GLU A 126 -25.84 30.73 3.95
C GLU A 126 -25.01 30.48 5.20
N LEU A 127 -24.27 29.38 5.24
CA LEU A 127 -23.33 29.03 6.29
C LEU A 127 -21.90 29.12 5.75
N LYS A 128 -21.10 30.00 6.35
CA LYS A 128 -19.66 30.10 6.10
C LYS A 128 -18.89 29.52 7.25
N LEU A 129 -17.93 28.68 6.93
CA LEU A 129 -17.09 27.99 7.88
C LEU A 129 -15.63 28.21 7.52
N VAL A 130 -14.81 28.43 8.54
CA VAL A 130 -13.37 28.24 8.43
C VAL A 130 -13.00 27.04 9.27
N MET A 131 -12.62 25.94 8.64
CA MET A 131 -12.31 24.70 9.36
C MET A 131 -11.00 24.07 8.91
N GLY A 132 -10.34 23.40 9.86
CA GLY A 132 -9.13 22.62 9.65
C GLY A 132 -9.36 21.17 10.03
N PHE A 133 -8.67 20.29 9.32
CA PHE A 133 -8.77 18.85 9.47
C PHE A 133 -7.44 18.31 9.99
N PHE A 134 -7.48 17.56 11.10
CA PHE A 134 -6.29 17.08 11.80
C PHE A 134 -6.38 15.57 12.08
N GLY A 135 -5.26 14.87 11.88
CA GLY A 135 -5.16 13.44 12.16
C GLY A 135 -3.72 12.96 12.37
N TRP A 136 -3.55 11.96 13.24
CA TRP A 136 -2.28 11.27 13.49
C TRP A 136 -2.40 9.82 13.05
N TYR A 137 -1.53 9.36 12.14
CA TYR A 137 -1.48 8.00 11.56
C TYR A 137 -2.64 7.61 10.64
N TYR A 138 -2.56 7.95 9.35
CA TYR A 138 -3.28 7.24 8.28
C TYR A 138 -2.44 6.04 7.85
N SER A 139 -2.74 4.86 8.38
CA SER A 139 -2.06 3.62 7.95
C SER A 139 -2.83 2.88 6.86
N ASN A 140 -4.11 3.20 6.67
CA ASN A 140 -4.97 2.56 5.69
C ASN A 140 -5.62 3.61 4.76
N PRO A 141 -5.48 3.49 3.43
CA PRO A 141 -6.18 4.35 2.47
C PRO A 141 -7.72 4.20 2.49
N SER A 142 -8.25 3.26 3.27
CA SER A 142 -9.68 3.04 3.48
C SER A 142 -10.28 3.89 4.62
N ASP A 143 -9.46 4.62 5.38
CA ASP A 143 -9.94 5.42 6.51
C ASP A 143 -10.51 6.75 5.98
N TYR A 144 -11.82 6.95 6.16
CA TYR A 144 -12.53 8.19 5.81
C TYR A 144 -13.38 8.67 7.01
N TRP A 145 -13.88 9.89 6.91
CA TRP A 145 -14.78 10.56 7.85
C TRP A 145 -15.85 11.27 7.05
N ILE A 146 -17.05 11.21 7.61
CA ILE A 146 -18.24 11.82 7.06
C ILE A 146 -18.59 13.00 7.96
N LEU A 147 -18.52 14.21 7.39
CA LEU A 147 -19.03 15.43 8.01
C LEU A 147 -20.39 15.77 7.40
N ASN A 148 -21.44 15.68 8.21
CA ASN A 148 -22.79 16.03 7.83
C ASN A 148 -23.08 17.47 8.26
N ILE A 149 -23.40 18.34 7.30
CA ILE A 149 -23.82 19.73 7.55
C ILE A 149 -25.24 19.91 7.04
N GLY A 150 -26.19 19.99 7.96
CA GLY A 150 -27.62 19.97 7.68
C GLY A 150 -28.33 21.29 7.99
N LEU A 151 -29.39 21.57 7.22
CA LEU A 151 -30.47 22.49 7.60
C LEU A 151 -31.75 21.66 7.77
N GLU A 152 -32.26 21.57 8.99
CA GLU A 152 -33.32 20.64 9.37
C GLU A 152 -34.54 21.36 9.96
N ASN A 153 -35.72 20.79 9.78
CA ASN A 153 -36.96 21.22 10.41
C ASN A 153 -37.76 19.98 10.82
N ASP A 154 -37.69 19.64 12.10
CA ASP A 154 -38.32 18.45 12.67
C ASP A 154 -39.85 18.47 12.55
N ASP A 155 -40.46 19.65 12.64
CA ASP A 155 -41.93 19.81 12.56
C ASP A 155 -42.46 19.54 11.15
N LEU A 156 -41.67 19.89 10.12
CA LEU A 156 -41.99 19.66 8.71
C LEU A 156 -41.42 18.34 8.19
N GLY A 157 -40.50 17.70 8.91
CA GLY A 157 -39.78 16.50 8.48
C GLY A 157 -38.83 16.77 7.32
N ILE A 158 -38.29 17.99 7.22
CA ILE A 158 -37.36 18.40 6.16
C ILE A 158 -35.94 18.32 6.72
N SER A 159 -35.01 17.73 5.98
CA SER A 159 -33.57 17.75 6.30
C SER A 159 -32.79 17.91 5.00
N ARG A 160 -31.89 18.90 4.96
CA ARG A 160 -31.05 19.24 3.79
C ARG A 160 -29.60 19.12 4.17
N VAL A 161 -29.01 17.97 3.92
CA VAL A 161 -27.67 17.62 4.40
C VAL A 161 -26.67 17.69 3.26
N VAL A 162 -25.63 18.48 3.46
CA VAL A 162 -24.39 18.37 2.69
C VAL A 162 -23.49 17.39 3.43
N GLU A 163 -23.29 16.21 2.83
CA GLU A 163 -22.30 15.26 3.28
C GLU A 163 -20.94 15.61 2.67
N MET A 164 -19.90 15.66 3.49
CA MET A 164 -18.53 15.82 3.01
C MET A 164 -17.74 14.55 3.33
N ASP A 165 -17.40 13.78 2.28
CA ASP A 165 -16.38 12.72 2.36
C ASP A 165 -15.00 13.36 2.31
N VAL A 166 -14.24 13.24 3.40
CA VAL A 166 -12.91 13.82 3.49
C VAL A 166 -11.86 12.70 3.53
N ARG A 167 -11.19 12.40 2.42
CA ARG A 167 -10.17 11.34 2.41
C ARG A 167 -8.79 11.90 2.74
N GLY A 168 -8.21 11.45 3.85
CA GLY A 168 -6.86 11.85 4.27
C GLY A 168 -5.79 11.33 3.31
N PRO A 169 -4.68 12.07 3.08
CA PRO A 169 -3.53 11.52 2.38
C PRO A 169 -2.84 10.46 3.25
N VAL A 170 -2.24 9.43 2.64
CA VAL A 170 -1.48 8.37 3.34
C VAL A 170 -0.17 8.93 3.91
N THR A 171 -0.26 9.71 4.99
CA THR A 171 0.88 10.35 5.66
C THR A 171 0.78 10.26 7.18
N TRP A 172 1.93 10.38 7.85
CA TRP A 172 2.06 10.16 9.29
C TRP A 172 1.42 11.27 10.15
N ASN A 173 1.23 12.45 9.58
CA ASN A 173 0.63 13.61 10.25
C ASN A 173 -0.02 14.49 9.19
N PHE A 174 -1.33 14.74 9.34
CA PHE A 174 -2.09 15.59 8.43
C PHE A 174 -2.62 16.81 9.19
N ASN A 175 -2.33 17.98 8.64
CA ASN A 175 -2.85 19.27 9.11
C ASN A 175 -3.22 20.09 7.88
N ASN A 176 -4.52 20.16 7.63
CA ASN A 176 -5.04 21.08 6.64
C ASN A 176 -5.44 22.39 7.32
N GLN A 177 -4.76 23.47 6.98
CA GLN A 177 -5.02 24.77 7.57
C GLN A 177 -6.38 25.31 7.11
N ASN A 178 -7.18 25.80 8.06
CA ASN A 178 -8.26 26.80 7.96
C ASN A 178 -8.78 27.10 6.55
N ASN A 179 -9.42 26.12 5.93
CA ASN A 179 -10.03 26.30 4.62
C ASN A 179 -11.38 26.99 4.77
N GLU A 180 -11.72 27.81 3.77
CA GLU A 180 -13.02 28.47 3.68
C GLU A 180 -14.02 27.55 2.97
N HIS A 181 -15.18 27.38 3.59
CA HIS A 181 -16.30 26.62 3.07
C HIS A 181 -17.56 27.47 3.17
N THR A 182 -18.39 27.43 2.12
CA THR A 182 -19.67 28.13 2.06
C THR A 182 -20.75 27.16 1.60
N ILE A 183 -21.78 27.00 2.41
CA ILE A 183 -22.98 26.21 2.11
C ILE A 183 -24.14 27.19 1.97
N LEU A 184 -24.91 27.06 0.89
CA LEU A 184 -26.07 27.90 0.62
C LEU A 184 -27.29 27.01 0.41
N TRP A 185 -28.26 27.11 1.32
CA TRP A 185 -29.58 26.52 1.17
C TRP A 185 -30.55 27.57 0.63
N SER A 186 -31.33 27.22 -0.40
CA SER A 186 -32.37 28.11 -0.93
C SER A 186 -33.73 27.82 -0.28
N GLY A 187 -34.26 28.78 0.46
CA GLY A 187 -35.56 28.74 1.11
C GLY A 187 -36.69 28.98 0.10
N GLY A 188 -37.30 27.89 -0.34
CA GLY A 188 -38.59 27.93 -1.01
C GLY A 188 -39.37 26.73 -0.54
N ALA A 189 -40.46 26.94 0.19
CA ALA A 189 -41.47 25.93 0.44
C ALA A 189 -42.23 25.62 -0.86
N GLN A 190 -41.57 24.91 -1.76
CA GLN A 190 -42.07 23.90 -2.68
C GLN A 190 -40.82 23.18 -3.15
N GLU A 191 -40.64 21.96 -2.67
CA GLU A 191 -39.80 20.94 -3.30
C GLU A 191 -40.09 21.01 -4.81
N ILE A 192 -39.19 21.59 -5.59
CA ILE A 192 -39.27 21.50 -7.04
C ILE A 192 -38.68 20.13 -7.32
N ASP A 193 -39.51 19.24 -7.83
CA ASP A 193 -39.13 17.94 -8.39
C ASP A 193 -39.36 18.14 -9.88
N SER A 194 -38.33 18.67 -10.55
CA SER A 194 -38.45 19.21 -11.92
C SER A 194 -38.79 18.11 -12.92
N ASP A 195 -38.33 16.89 -12.69
CA ASP A 195 -38.53 15.75 -13.57
C ASP A 195 -39.52 14.69 -13.06
N GLN A 196 -40.03 14.85 -11.84
CA GLN A 196 -41.10 14.06 -11.19
C GLN A 196 -40.70 12.63 -10.86
N ASP A 197 -39.45 12.40 -10.51
CA ASP A 197 -38.95 11.09 -10.12
C ASP A 197 -39.12 10.77 -8.61
N GLY A 198 -39.58 11.75 -7.83
CA GLY A 198 -39.83 11.64 -6.41
C GLY A 198 -38.64 12.04 -5.53
N PHE A 199 -37.55 12.53 -6.13
CA PHE A 199 -36.45 13.21 -5.48
C PHE A 199 -36.58 14.72 -5.72
N THR A 200 -36.08 15.50 -4.78
CA THR A 200 -36.26 16.95 -4.80
C THR A 200 -35.02 17.58 -5.40
N ASP A 201 -35.18 18.48 -6.37
CA ASP A 201 -34.08 19.21 -7.00
C ASP A 201 -33.16 19.77 -5.91
N ALA A 202 -31.84 19.67 -6.12
CA ALA A 202 -30.86 20.04 -5.11
C ALA A 202 -31.14 21.42 -4.46
N GLY A 203 -31.46 21.37 -3.16
CA GLY A 203 -31.85 22.54 -2.36
C GLY A 203 -30.67 23.23 -1.70
N ALA A 204 -29.50 22.57 -1.68
CA ALA A 204 -28.25 23.09 -1.15
C ALA A 204 -27.16 23.14 -2.23
N THR A 205 -26.50 24.28 -2.38
CA THR A 205 -25.26 24.41 -3.16
C THR A 205 -24.08 24.59 -2.20
N TYR A 206 -22.99 23.86 -2.44
CA TYR A 206 -21.74 24.01 -1.70
C TYR A 206 -20.66 24.62 -2.58
N SER A 207 -19.84 25.51 -2.01
CA SER A 207 -18.60 25.98 -2.60
C SER A 207 -17.52 26.10 -1.53
N GLY A 208 -16.34 25.56 -1.78
CA GLY A 208 -15.23 25.57 -0.84
C GLY A 208 -13.91 25.23 -1.51
N THR A 209 -12.81 25.44 -0.80
CA THR A 209 -11.46 25.05 -1.27
C THR A 209 -10.89 24.00 -0.33
N CYS A 210 -10.68 22.77 -0.81
CA CYS A 210 -10.10 21.68 -0.01
C CYS A 210 -8.61 21.49 -0.40
N SER A 211 -7.72 22.40 0.01
CA SER A 211 -6.30 22.36 -0.39
C SER A 211 -5.51 21.28 0.38
N GLY A 212 -4.70 20.44 -0.28
CA GLY A 212 -3.80 19.49 0.42
C GLY A 212 -4.26 18.03 0.55
N PHE A 213 -5.30 17.60 -0.17
CA PHE A 213 -5.74 16.20 -0.22
C PHE A 213 -5.40 15.50 -1.56
N SER A 214 -5.34 14.16 -1.57
CA SER A 214 -4.83 13.35 -2.70
C SER A 214 -5.86 12.95 -3.77
N SER A 215 -7.14 12.95 -3.42
CA SER A 215 -8.29 13.04 -4.33
C SER A 215 -9.01 14.33 -3.98
N SER A 216 -9.73 14.95 -4.92
CA SER A 216 -10.53 16.15 -4.64
C SER A 216 -11.61 15.79 -3.61
N PRO A 217 -11.49 16.08 -2.30
CA PRO A 217 -12.49 15.70 -1.31
C PRO A 217 -13.27 16.96 -1.01
N CYS A 218 -13.95 17.41 -2.05
CA CYS A 218 -15.24 18.00 -1.81
C CYS A 218 -16.19 17.29 -2.81
N ASP A 219 -16.19 15.95 -2.80
CA ASP A 219 -17.40 15.20 -3.16
C ASP A 219 -18.43 15.51 -2.08
N VAL A 220 -18.98 16.71 -2.22
CA VAL A 220 -20.18 17.10 -1.51
C VAL A 220 -21.30 16.34 -2.17
N ASN A 221 -21.72 15.27 -1.52
CA ASN A 221 -22.95 14.63 -1.88
C ASN A 221 -24.04 15.32 -1.06
N PRO A 222 -24.85 16.21 -1.64
CA PRO A 222 -26.07 16.61 -0.98
C PRO A 222 -26.93 15.35 -0.88
N LEU A 223 -26.95 14.74 0.30
CA LEU A 223 -27.63 13.47 0.53
C LEU A 223 -29.13 13.71 0.38
N GLY A 224 -29.76 13.02 -0.56
CA GLY A 224 -31.20 13.07 -0.79
C GLY A 224 -31.67 14.14 -1.78
N ASP A 225 -30.74 14.91 -2.34
CA ASP A 225 -31.01 15.91 -3.37
C ASP A 225 -30.76 15.31 -4.77
N ASP A 226 -31.65 15.59 -5.71
CA ASP A 226 -31.53 15.13 -7.09
C ASP A 226 -30.37 15.85 -7.82
N ARG A 227 -29.31 15.08 -8.13
CA ARG A 227 -28.13 15.54 -8.89
C ARG A 227 -28.41 15.76 -10.36
N PHE A 228 -29.51 15.23 -10.87
CA PHE A 228 -29.93 15.39 -12.25
C PHE A 228 -31.36 15.93 -12.37
N PRO A 229 -31.62 17.20 -12.01
CA PRO A 229 -32.97 17.82 -11.96
C PRO A 229 -33.83 17.74 -13.24
N ASP A 230 -33.25 17.35 -14.37
CA ASP A 230 -33.94 17.23 -15.66
C ASP A 230 -33.99 15.77 -16.17
N ASN A 231 -33.46 14.79 -15.42
CA ASN A 231 -33.32 13.40 -15.84
C ASN A 231 -33.97 12.45 -14.81
N PRO A 232 -35.23 12.05 -15.01
CA PRO A 232 -36.03 11.34 -14.00
C PRO A 232 -35.63 9.87 -13.81
N THR A 233 -34.49 9.50 -14.37
CA THR A 233 -33.93 8.15 -14.32
C THR A 233 -32.59 8.12 -13.60
N GLN A 234 -32.06 9.28 -13.20
CA GLN A 234 -30.81 9.43 -12.46
C GLN A 234 -31.04 10.35 -11.27
N GLN A 235 -30.36 10.07 -10.15
CA GLN A 235 -30.53 10.83 -8.91
C GLN A 235 -29.19 11.10 -8.23
N THR A 236 -28.27 10.15 -8.30
CA THR A 236 -26.97 10.19 -7.63
C THR A 236 -25.84 10.17 -8.64
N ASP A 237 -24.76 10.86 -8.31
CA ASP A 237 -23.54 11.03 -9.09
C ASP A 237 -22.39 11.05 -8.07
N ARG A 238 -21.89 9.86 -7.75
CA ARG A 238 -21.04 9.67 -6.57
C ARG A 238 -19.62 10.21 -6.78
N ASP A 239 -19.10 10.15 -7.99
CA ASP A 239 -17.76 10.63 -8.32
C ASP A 239 -17.74 12.01 -9.00
N GLY A 240 -18.91 12.57 -9.29
CA GLY A 240 -19.05 13.97 -9.71
C GLY A 240 -18.71 14.20 -11.18
N ASP A 241 -18.68 13.16 -12.01
CA ASP A 241 -18.28 13.26 -13.41
C ASP A 241 -19.42 13.67 -14.36
N GLY A 242 -20.64 13.70 -13.83
CA GLY A 242 -21.86 14.11 -14.53
C GLY A 242 -22.58 12.97 -15.25
N TYR A 243 -22.23 11.71 -14.97
CA TYR A 243 -22.98 10.51 -15.35
C TYR A 243 -23.61 9.90 -14.09
N GLY A 244 -24.82 9.35 -14.23
CA GLY A 244 -25.60 8.98 -13.05
C GLY A 244 -25.41 7.51 -12.65
N ASP A 245 -25.34 7.23 -11.34
CA ASP A 245 -25.02 5.90 -10.81
C ASP A 245 -26.09 4.84 -11.10
N ASN A 246 -27.32 5.21 -11.47
CA ASN A 246 -28.37 4.22 -11.72
C ASN A 246 -28.08 3.50 -13.04
N PRO A 247 -27.74 2.19 -13.02
CA PRO A 247 -27.37 1.45 -14.24
C PRO A 247 -28.54 1.29 -15.22
N ASN A 248 -29.78 1.51 -14.76
CA ASN A 248 -30.98 1.47 -15.60
C ASN A 248 -31.40 2.87 -16.08
N GLY A 249 -30.68 3.91 -15.67
CA GLY A 249 -30.96 5.29 -16.04
C GLY A 249 -30.39 5.67 -17.40
N SER A 250 -30.85 6.80 -17.92
CA SER A 250 -30.26 7.39 -19.11
C SER A 250 -28.91 8.01 -18.77
N MET A 251 -27.92 7.84 -19.66
CA MET A 251 -26.52 8.23 -19.40
C MET A 251 -25.98 7.66 -18.08
N ALA A 252 -26.29 6.37 -17.85
CA ALA A 252 -25.76 5.65 -16.70
C ALA A 252 -24.23 5.57 -16.75
N ASP A 253 -23.62 5.75 -15.59
CA ASP A 253 -22.21 5.58 -15.38
C ASP A 253 -21.86 4.09 -15.26
N ALA A 254 -20.93 3.62 -16.11
CA ALA A 254 -20.38 2.27 -16.04
C ALA A 254 -19.40 2.08 -14.86
N PHE A 255 -18.80 3.15 -14.33
CA PHE A 255 -17.83 3.13 -13.24
C PHE A 255 -18.16 4.19 -12.16
N PRO A 256 -19.21 3.99 -11.33
CA PRO A 256 -19.74 4.98 -10.36
C PRO A 256 -18.82 5.45 -9.22
N ASP A 257 -17.54 5.07 -9.24
CA ASP A 257 -16.52 5.46 -8.26
C ASP A 257 -15.25 6.00 -8.94
N ASN A 258 -15.25 6.20 -10.26
CA ASN A 258 -14.09 6.57 -11.05
C ASN A 258 -14.40 7.75 -11.99
N PRO A 259 -14.10 9.00 -11.57
CA PRO A 259 -14.53 10.20 -12.29
C PRO A 259 -13.81 10.44 -13.63
N LEU A 260 -12.94 9.51 -14.03
CA LEU A 260 -12.24 9.53 -15.31
C LEU A 260 -12.87 8.61 -16.34
N GLN A 261 -13.76 7.70 -15.94
CA GLN A 261 -14.35 6.64 -16.77
C GLN A 261 -15.85 6.57 -16.51
N TRP A 262 -16.65 6.66 -17.58
CA TRP A 262 -18.11 6.57 -17.45
C TRP A 262 -18.78 5.64 -18.47
N ASN A 263 -18.02 5.19 -19.46
CA ASN A 263 -18.53 4.39 -20.57
C ASN A 263 -17.71 3.12 -20.72
N ASP A 264 -18.41 2.00 -20.93
CA ASP A 264 -17.87 0.67 -21.18
C ASP A 264 -18.75 0.03 -22.27
N LEU A 265 -18.37 0.20 -23.53
CA LEU A 265 -19.23 -0.12 -24.66
C LEU A 265 -19.43 -1.63 -24.87
N ASP A 266 -18.44 -2.44 -24.52
CA ASP A 266 -18.49 -3.89 -24.68
C ASP A 266 -18.65 -4.68 -23.37
N GLY A 267 -18.61 -3.99 -22.23
CA GLY A 267 -18.94 -4.54 -20.92
C GLY A 267 -17.84 -5.41 -20.34
N ASP A 268 -16.58 -5.10 -20.65
CA ASP A 268 -15.43 -5.89 -20.22
C ASP A 268 -14.79 -5.40 -18.90
N GLY A 269 -15.26 -4.25 -18.39
CA GLY A 269 -14.78 -3.66 -17.15
C GLY A 269 -13.60 -2.70 -17.32
N TYR A 270 -13.21 -2.38 -18.55
CA TYR A 270 -12.27 -1.31 -18.87
C TYR A 270 -12.99 -0.12 -19.49
N GLY A 271 -12.67 1.09 -19.05
CA GLY A 271 -13.37 2.28 -19.50
C GLY A 271 -12.86 2.79 -20.86
N ASP A 272 -13.78 3.15 -21.76
CA ASP A 272 -13.47 3.58 -23.13
C ASP A 272 -12.74 4.93 -23.20
N ARG A 273 -12.85 5.73 -22.14
CA ARG A 273 -12.28 7.07 -22.13
C ARG A 273 -10.78 6.96 -21.96
N TRP A 274 -10.04 7.58 -22.88
CA TRP A 274 -8.60 7.68 -22.73
C TRP A 274 -8.25 8.52 -21.49
N ALA A 275 -7.71 7.86 -20.47
CA ALA A 275 -7.22 8.47 -19.25
C ALA A 275 -5.73 8.15 -19.09
N ASP A 276 -4.94 9.13 -18.65
CA ASP A 276 -3.50 8.98 -18.45
C ASP A 276 -3.13 7.98 -17.33
N SER A 277 -4.13 7.39 -16.65
CA SER A 277 -3.98 6.40 -15.58
C SER A 277 -3.72 4.97 -16.06
N GLY A 278 -3.72 4.70 -17.37
CA GLY A 278 -3.26 3.42 -17.93
C GLY A 278 -4.21 2.24 -17.77
N VAL A 279 -5.49 2.47 -17.47
CA VAL A 279 -6.54 1.43 -17.34
C VAL A 279 -7.70 1.63 -18.33
N SER A 280 -7.48 2.44 -19.38
CA SER A 280 -8.45 2.59 -20.46
C SER A 280 -8.47 1.35 -21.34
N ASP A 281 -9.63 1.05 -21.91
CA ASP A 281 -9.77 0.00 -22.90
C ASP A 281 -9.05 0.36 -24.22
N TRP A 282 -8.15 -0.53 -24.66
CA TRP A 282 -7.41 -0.42 -25.93
C TRP A 282 -8.19 -1.02 -27.10
N CYS A 283 -9.24 -1.78 -26.81
CA CYS A 283 -10.16 -2.40 -27.75
C CYS A 283 -11.65 -2.02 -27.49
N PRO A 284 -12.04 -0.71 -27.52
CA PRO A 284 -13.34 -0.16 -27.05
C PRO A 284 -14.65 -0.73 -27.63
N ASN A 285 -14.60 -1.69 -28.53
CA ASN A 285 -15.77 -2.28 -29.19
C ASN A 285 -15.69 -3.81 -29.23
N THR A 286 -14.74 -4.40 -28.50
CA THR A 286 -14.44 -5.82 -28.54
C THR A 286 -14.01 -6.25 -27.16
N TRP A 287 -14.97 -6.85 -26.45
CA TRP A 287 -14.77 -7.41 -25.12
C TRP A 287 -13.45 -8.17 -25.03
N GLY A 288 -12.67 -7.85 -24.00
CA GLY A 288 -11.40 -8.47 -23.73
C GLY A 288 -11.16 -8.76 -22.25
N ASN A 289 -10.04 -9.43 -21.98
CA ASN A 289 -9.64 -9.87 -20.65
C ASN A 289 -8.13 -9.73 -20.40
N SER A 290 -7.38 -9.16 -21.34
CA SER A 290 -5.95 -8.87 -21.19
C SER A 290 -5.70 -7.82 -20.11
N THR A 291 -4.58 -7.98 -19.39
CA THR A 291 -4.27 -7.21 -18.18
C THR A 291 -2.83 -6.68 -18.08
N LEU A 292 -1.94 -7.01 -19.03
CA LEU A 292 -0.52 -6.65 -18.94
C LEU A 292 -0.06 -5.63 -19.98
N ASP A 293 -0.55 -5.71 -21.22
CA ASP A 293 -0.10 -4.84 -22.30
C ASP A 293 -1.21 -3.90 -22.80
N ARG A 294 -2.28 -4.44 -23.36
CA ARG A 294 -3.38 -3.71 -24.00
C ARG A 294 -4.64 -4.07 -23.24
N PHE A 295 -4.93 -3.35 -22.17
CA PHE A 295 -6.09 -3.59 -21.32
C PHE A 295 -7.40 -3.64 -22.13
N GLY A 296 -8.30 -4.57 -21.79
CA GLY A 296 -9.61 -4.73 -22.45
C GLY A 296 -9.58 -5.36 -23.85
N CYS A 297 -8.45 -5.96 -24.25
CA CYS A 297 -8.36 -6.70 -25.50
C CYS A 297 -8.50 -8.22 -25.28
N LEU A 298 -8.87 -8.94 -26.34
CA LEU A 298 -8.98 -10.40 -26.27
C LEU A 298 -7.63 -11.04 -25.90
N ASP A 299 -7.66 -11.92 -24.90
CA ASP A 299 -6.57 -12.77 -24.42
C ASP A 299 -7.12 -14.21 -24.31
N SER A 300 -6.81 -15.05 -25.30
CA SER A 300 -7.45 -16.36 -25.46
C SER A 300 -6.93 -17.43 -24.52
N ASP A 301 -5.67 -17.34 -24.09
CA ASP A 301 -5.05 -18.33 -23.20
C ASP A 301 -4.99 -17.88 -21.73
N GLY A 302 -5.28 -16.61 -21.47
CA GLY A 302 -5.45 -16.03 -20.14
C GLY A 302 -4.14 -15.77 -19.43
N ASP A 303 -3.06 -15.52 -20.16
CA ASP A 303 -1.74 -15.24 -19.59
C ASP A 303 -1.53 -13.75 -19.22
N GLY A 304 -2.47 -12.90 -19.63
CA GLY A 304 -2.51 -11.48 -19.37
C GLY A 304 -2.09 -10.62 -20.56
N TYR A 305 -1.44 -11.17 -21.58
CA TYR A 305 -1.11 -10.47 -22.81
C TYR A 305 -2.26 -10.58 -23.82
N SER A 306 -2.54 -9.50 -24.52
CA SER A 306 -3.52 -9.52 -25.61
C SER A 306 -3.01 -10.32 -26.81
N GLU A 307 -3.92 -10.88 -27.60
CA GLU A 307 -3.64 -11.56 -28.88
C GLU A 307 -2.70 -10.80 -29.82
N ASN A 308 -2.74 -9.46 -29.78
CA ASN A 308 -1.91 -8.61 -30.64
C ASN A 308 -0.55 -8.26 -30.02
N GLY A 309 -0.38 -8.48 -28.72
CA GLY A 309 0.86 -8.23 -27.99
C GLY A 309 1.62 -9.47 -27.58
N ASP A 310 0.97 -10.63 -27.68
CA ASP A 310 1.47 -11.97 -27.40
C ASP A 310 2.12 -12.61 -28.64
N ASP A 311 3.32 -13.15 -28.47
CA ASP A 311 4.07 -13.91 -29.48
C ASP A 311 3.67 -15.40 -29.53
N CYS A 312 2.85 -15.85 -28.57
CA CYS A 312 2.31 -17.20 -28.35
C CYS A 312 0.80 -17.23 -28.02
N PRO A 313 -0.09 -16.55 -28.79
CA PRO A 313 -1.49 -16.23 -28.42
C PRO A 313 -2.46 -17.37 -28.04
N ASP A 314 -2.08 -18.63 -28.33
CA ASP A 314 -2.90 -19.81 -28.04
C ASP A 314 -2.29 -20.67 -26.91
N VAL A 315 -1.18 -20.23 -26.31
CA VAL A 315 -0.34 -21.01 -25.39
C VAL A 315 0.14 -20.11 -24.26
N TRP A 316 -0.51 -20.29 -23.11
CA TRP A 316 -0.18 -19.56 -21.88
C TRP A 316 1.32 -19.47 -21.63
N GLY A 317 1.80 -18.26 -21.34
CA GLY A 317 3.18 -17.98 -21.02
C GLY A 317 3.41 -16.86 -20.02
N ASN A 318 4.67 -16.68 -19.65
CA ASN A 318 5.11 -15.70 -18.66
C ASN A 318 6.42 -15.00 -19.05
N SER A 319 7.02 -15.37 -20.20
CA SER A 319 8.18 -14.66 -20.74
C SER A 319 7.81 -13.23 -21.10
N SER A 320 8.77 -12.32 -20.90
CA SER A 320 8.53 -10.88 -21.08
C SER A 320 9.66 -10.14 -21.80
N PHE A 321 10.82 -10.79 -22.01
CA PHE A 321 11.99 -10.12 -22.55
C PHE A 321 12.18 -10.30 -24.07
N ASP A 322 12.12 -11.53 -24.56
CA ASP A 322 12.43 -11.89 -25.96
C ASP A 322 11.17 -12.13 -26.79
N ARG A 323 10.29 -13.03 -26.34
CA ARG A 323 9.01 -13.37 -26.93
C ARG A 323 7.97 -13.24 -25.83
N ARG A 324 7.08 -12.26 -25.90
CA ARG A 324 6.14 -11.99 -24.79
C ARG A 324 4.99 -12.99 -24.81
N GLY A 325 4.53 -13.42 -23.64
CA GLY A 325 3.41 -14.36 -23.48
C GLY A 325 3.73 -15.81 -23.88
N CYS A 326 5.01 -16.15 -23.98
CA CYS A 326 5.44 -17.51 -24.28
C CYS A 326 5.85 -18.27 -22.99
N PRO A 327 5.84 -19.62 -23.01
CA PRO A 327 6.32 -20.41 -21.88
C PRO A 327 7.75 -20.03 -21.47
N ASP A 328 7.95 -19.78 -20.19
CA ASP A 328 9.23 -19.54 -19.49
C ASP A 328 9.24 -20.40 -18.23
N SER A 329 9.91 -21.54 -18.33
CA SER A 329 9.83 -22.65 -17.39
C SER A 329 10.55 -22.39 -16.06
N ASP A 330 11.57 -21.54 -16.04
CA ASP A 330 12.33 -21.22 -14.83
C ASP A 330 12.12 -19.80 -14.30
N GLY A 331 11.48 -18.92 -15.08
CA GLY A 331 11.06 -17.59 -14.69
C GLY A 331 12.17 -16.54 -14.80
N ASP A 332 13.17 -16.75 -15.66
CA ASP A 332 14.25 -15.80 -15.89
C ASP A 332 13.87 -14.62 -16.83
N GLN A 333 12.65 -14.69 -17.41
CA GLN A 333 12.01 -13.77 -18.37
C GLN A 333 12.22 -14.09 -19.85
N TYR A 334 13.09 -15.04 -20.20
CA TYR A 334 13.29 -15.51 -21.56
C TYR A 334 12.40 -16.72 -21.86
N SER A 335 11.92 -16.83 -23.10
CA SER A 335 11.07 -17.95 -23.49
C SER A 335 11.87 -19.25 -23.67
N ASP A 336 11.27 -20.38 -23.30
CA ASP A 336 11.84 -21.75 -23.43
C ASP A 336 12.40 -22.07 -24.84
N GLN A 337 11.92 -21.38 -25.87
CA GLN A 337 12.32 -21.61 -27.25
C GLN A 337 13.66 -20.95 -27.60
N VAL A 338 14.02 -19.87 -26.91
CA VAL A 338 15.21 -19.07 -27.17
C VAL A 338 16.24 -19.25 -26.06
N ASP A 339 15.79 -19.62 -24.87
CA ASP A 339 16.63 -19.97 -23.75
C ASP A 339 17.41 -21.27 -24.02
N GLU A 340 18.74 -21.20 -23.97
CA GLU A 340 19.61 -22.38 -24.10
C GLU A 340 19.62 -23.25 -22.82
N PHE A 341 19.21 -22.67 -21.69
CA PHE A 341 19.06 -23.33 -20.40
C PHE A 341 17.66 -23.15 -19.77
N PRO A 342 16.56 -23.67 -20.40
CA PRO A 342 15.16 -23.41 -19.97
C PRO A 342 14.73 -23.89 -18.58
N ASN A 343 15.65 -24.41 -17.77
CA ASN A 343 15.35 -24.89 -16.41
C ASN A 343 16.35 -24.33 -15.39
N ASP A 344 17.21 -23.39 -15.80
CA ASP A 344 18.19 -22.72 -14.94
C ASP A 344 17.95 -21.21 -14.99
N PRO A 345 17.28 -20.63 -13.97
CA PRO A 345 16.91 -19.22 -13.99
C PRO A 345 18.11 -18.26 -13.85
N THR A 346 19.32 -18.79 -13.82
CA THR A 346 20.56 -18.01 -13.77
C THR A 346 21.30 -17.97 -15.10
N GLU A 347 20.85 -18.71 -16.11
CA GLU A 347 21.48 -18.80 -17.43
C GLU A 347 20.44 -18.74 -18.55
N ASN A 348 20.74 -18.03 -19.63
CA ASN A 348 19.89 -18.03 -20.84
C ASN A 348 20.67 -18.13 -22.16
N ARG A 349 22.01 -18.12 -22.09
CA ARG A 349 22.88 -18.07 -23.26
C ARG A 349 24.13 -18.90 -23.05
N ASP A 350 24.55 -19.54 -24.13
CA ASP A 350 25.80 -20.26 -24.29
C ASP A 350 26.42 -19.79 -25.62
N TRP A 351 27.34 -18.84 -25.56
CA TRP A 351 27.83 -18.18 -26.76
C TRP A 351 28.72 -19.08 -27.63
N ASP A 352 29.52 -19.96 -27.02
CA ASP A 352 30.48 -20.81 -27.72
C ASP A 352 30.07 -22.27 -27.85
N GLU A 353 28.88 -22.62 -27.34
CA GLU A 353 28.19 -23.90 -27.47
C GLU A 353 28.92 -25.05 -26.77
N ASP A 354 29.55 -24.78 -25.62
CA ASP A 354 30.29 -25.77 -24.83
C ASP A 354 29.45 -26.48 -23.75
N GLY A 355 28.24 -25.96 -23.50
CA GLY A 355 27.27 -26.47 -22.54
C GLY A 355 27.36 -25.86 -21.14
N VAL A 356 28.24 -24.89 -20.91
CA VAL A 356 28.28 -24.05 -19.71
C VAL A 356 27.70 -22.68 -20.05
N GLY A 357 26.77 -22.18 -19.24
CA GLY A 357 26.14 -20.89 -19.51
C GLY A 357 27.09 -19.71 -19.33
N ASP A 358 26.88 -18.65 -20.12
CA ASP A 358 27.72 -17.45 -20.17
C ASP A 358 27.96 -16.81 -18.79
N ASN A 359 27.03 -16.93 -17.83
CA ASN A 359 27.21 -16.33 -16.50
C ASN A 359 28.08 -17.20 -15.56
N ALA A 360 28.10 -18.52 -15.77
CA ALA A 360 28.90 -19.49 -15.04
C ALA A 360 30.27 -19.72 -15.69
N ASP A 361 30.40 -19.47 -16.99
CA ASP A 361 31.61 -19.70 -17.77
C ASP A 361 32.66 -18.58 -17.56
N TYR A 362 33.87 -18.97 -17.14
CA TYR A 362 35.00 -18.05 -17.02
C TYR A 362 35.58 -17.60 -18.37
N PHE A 363 35.37 -18.37 -19.44
CA PHE A 363 35.81 -18.10 -20.80
C PHE A 363 34.67 -18.24 -21.84
N PRO A 364 33.61 -17.38 -21.82
CA PRO A 364 32.39 -17.48 -22.66
C PRO A 364 32.56 -17.38 -24.19
N TRP A 365 33.79 -17.41 -24.70
CA TRP A 365 34.10 -17.28 -26.12
C TRP A 365 35.08 -18.36 -26.59
N ASN A 366 35.38 -19.34 -25.74
CA ASN A 366 36.28 -20.44 -25.98
C ASN A 366 35.73 -21.76 -25.44
N ALA A 367 35.01 -22.49 -26.29
CA ALA A 367 34.37 -23.77 -25.98
C ALA A 367 35.29 -24.94 -25.54
N LEU A 368 36.58 -24.68 -25.33
CA LEU A 368 37.53 -25.63 -24.79
C LEU A 368 37.94 -25.30 -23.35
N GLU A 369 37.48 -24.18 -22.77
CA GLU A 369 37.81 -23.72 -21.43
C GLU A 369 36.57 -23.14 -20.77
N TRP A 370 36.24 -23.56 -19.54
CA TRP A 370 35.05 -23.05 -18.83
C TRP A 370 35.30 -22.73 -17.35
N GLU A 371 36.40 -23.22 -16.77
CA GLU A 371 36.76 -23.11 -15.36
C GLU A 371 38.18 -22.55 -15.22
N ASP A 372 38.42 -21.72 -14.20
CA ASP A 372 39.72 -21.14 -13.82
C ASP A 372 39.89 -21.32 -12.30
N SER A 373 40.40 -22.49 -11.91
CA SER A 373 40.43 -22.95 -10.52
C SER A 373 41.29 -22.08 -9.60
N ASP A 374 42.37 -21.49 -10.10
CA ASP A 374 43.31 -20.69 -9.31
C ASP A 374 43.26 -19.18 -9.61
N GLY A 375 42.52 -18.77 -10.64
CA GLY A 375 42.22 -17.40 -10.98
C GLY A 375 43.39 -16.68 -11.64
N ASP A 376 44.19 -17.37 -12.45
CA ASP A 376 45.33 -16.82 -13.18
C ASP A 376 44.99 -16.36 -14.61
N GLY A 377 43.81 -16.74 -15.11
CA GLY A 377 43.31 -16.41 -16.44
C GLY A 377 43.70 -17.40 -17.55
N ARG A 378 44.23 -18.57 -17.20
CA ARG A 378 44.31 -19.76 -18.05
C ARG A 378 43.22 -20.72 -17.59
N GLY A 379 42.50 -21.29 -18.55
CA GLY A 379 41.46 -22.25 -18.20
C GLY A 379 42.06 -23.60 -17.81
N ASP A 380 41.37 -24.32 -16.94
CA ASP A 380 41.81 -25.57 -16.34
C ASP A 380 42.20 -26.66 -17.36
N ASN A 381 41.69 -26.63 -18.60
CA ASN A 381 42.06 -27.62 -19.62
C ASN A 381 43.40 -27.31 -20.30
N SER A 382 43.82 -26.04 -20.31
CA SER A 382 45.11 -25.59 -20.84
C SER A 382 46.15 -25.30 -19.76
N ASP A 383 45.72 -25.16 -18.51
CA ASP A 383 46.58 -24.93 -17.36
C ASP A 383 47.27 -26.23 -16.91
N TRP A 384 48.58 -26.16 -16.73
CA TRP A 384 49.39 -27.25 -16.22
C TRP A 384 49.17 -27.50 -14.72
N ASP A 385 49.05 -26.45 -13.90
CA ASP A 385 48.85 -26.55 -12.44
C ASP A 385 47.68 -25.69 -11.98
N ILE A 386 46.48 -26.25 -12.12
CA ILE A 386 45.17 -25.69 -11.75
C ILE A 386 45.03 -25.20 -10.29
N TYR A 387 46.06 -25.33 -9.46
CA TYR A 387 46.06 -24.92 -8.06
C TYR A 387 47.11 -23.85 -7.73
N ASP A 388 48.02 -23.53 -8.64
CA ASP A 388 49.05 -22.51 -8.45
C ASP A 388 49.03 -21.48 -9.57
N ARG A 389 48.39 -20.35 -9.25
CA ARG A 389 48.19 -19.19 -10.13
C ARG A 389 49.45 -18.54 -10.70
N TYR A 390 50.61 -19.08 -10.37
CA TYR A 390 51.92 -18.64 -10.83
C TYR A 390 52.59 -19.67 -11.74
N GLU A 391 51.99 -20.82 -12.07
CA GLU A 391 52.61 -21.92 -12.82
C GLU A 391 51.68 -22.53 -13.88
N TRP A 392 51.47 -21.81 -15.00
CA TRP A 392 50.50 -22.19 -16.03
C TRP A 392 51.03 -23.04 -17.21
N GLU A 393 52.33 -23.31 -17.28
CA GLU A 393 52.97 -24.03 -18.40
C GLU A 393 54.16 -24.84 -17.88
N ASP A 394 54.35 -26.04 -18.42
CA ASP A 394 55.56 -26.88 -18.24
C ASP A 394 56.02 -27.29 -19.64
N SER A 395 56.89 -26.46 -20.21
CA SER A 395 57.30 -26.50 -21.61
C SER A 395 58.09 -27.77 -21.98
N ASP A 396 58.84 -28.34 -21.02
CA ASP A 396 59.68 -29.51 -21.25
C ASP A 396 59.19 -30.79 -20.56
N GLY A 397 58.15 -30.69 -19.73
CA GLY A 397 57.45 -31.79 -19.09
C GLY A 397 58.25 -32.45 -17.97
N ASP A 398 59.18 -31.73 -17.33
CA ASP A 398 60.00 -32.27 -16.24
C ASP A 398 59.31 -32.28 -14.86
N GLY A 399 58.12 -31.66 -14.77
CA GLY A 399 57.30 -31.58 -13.58
C GLY A 399 57.58 -30.36 -12.69
N VAL A 400 58.35 -29.40 -13.17
CA VAL A 400 58.51 -28.07 -12.57
C VAL A 400 57.98 -27.04 -13.58
N GLY A 401 57.00 -26.22 -13.17
CA GLY A 401 56.42 -25.21 -14.05
C GLY A 401 57.45 -24.16 -14.49
N ASP A 402 57.24 -23.57 -15.66
CA ASP A 402 58.17 -22.68 -16.37
C ASP A 402 58.58 -21.45 -15.54
N ASN A 403 57.75 -20.98 -14.61
CA ASN A 403 58.09 -19.82 -13.78
C ASN A 403 58.98 -20.19 -12.58
N ALA A 404 58.88 -21.43 -12.10
CA ALA A 404 59.77 -22.02 -11.09
C ALA A 404 61.03 -22.64 -11.71
N ASP A 405 60.98 -23.00 -13.00
CA ASP A 405 62.08 -23.65 -13.70
C ASP A 405 63.15 -22.64 -14.19
N VAL A 406 64.39 -22.89 -13.79
CA VAL A 406 65.56 -22.14 -14.27
C VAL A 406 65.92 -22.48 -15.72
N TYR A 407 65.53 -23.67 -16.21
CA TYR A 407 65.76 -24.17 -17.56
C TYR A 407 64.49 -24.72 -18.24
N PRO A 408 63.45 -23.89 -18.52
CA PRO A 408 62.12 -24.33 -19.00
C PRO A 408 62.06 -25.16 -20.29
N ASP A 409 63.17 -25.31 -21.02
CA ASP A 409 63.26 -26.05 -22.28
C ASP A 409 64.20 -27.29 -22.19
N ASP A 410 64.79 -27.59 -21.03
CA ASP A 410 65.73 -28.70 -20.83
C ASP A 410 65.31 -29.62 -19.68
N SER A 411 64.53 -30.64 -20.04
CA SER A 411 63.81 -31.57 -19.15
C SER A 411 64.68 -32.45 -18.23
N ARG A 412 65.96 -32.12 -18.11
CA ARG A 412 66.98 -32.81 -17.32
C ARG A 412 67.45 -31.97 -16.13
N ARG A 413 67.01 -30.72 -16.01
CA ARG A 413 67.47 -29.79 -14.96
C ARG A 413 66.40 -28.75 -14.68
N SER A 414 66.08 -28.56 -13.41
CA SER A 414 65.10 -27.55 -13.00
C SER A 414 65.68 -26.46 -12.08
N ALA A 415 66.87 -26.72 -11.49
CA ALA A 415 67.54 -25.79 -10.57
C ALA A 415 69.04 -25.56 -10.86
N GLU A 416 69.57 -24.43 -10.36
CA GLU A 416 71.01 -24.13 -10.39
C GLU A 416 71.81 -25.16 -9.59
N GLY A 417 72.42 -26.12 -10.30
CA GLY A 417 73.31 -27.12 -9.71
C GLY A 417 72.90 -28.59 -9.92
N ASP A 418 71.85 -28.87 -10.69
CA ASP A 418 71.37 -30.23 -10.99
C ASP A 418 72.29 -31.04 -11.92
N MET A 419 73.41 -30.46 -12.32
CA MET A 419 74.57 -31.29 -12.63
C MET A 419 75.06 -31.93 -11.32
N LEU A 420 74.70 -33.21 -11.12
CA LEU A 420 75.64 -34.15 -10.51
C LEU A 420 76.97 -33.95 -11.23
N GLU A 421 77.85 -33.13 -10.65
CA GLU A 421 79.17 -32.88 -11.22
C GLU A 421 79.77 -34.26 -11.53
N PRO A 422 80.26 -34.52 -12.76
CA PRO A 422 80.84 -35.81 -13.12
C PRO A 422 81.99 -36.26 -12.19
N GLY A 423 82.46 -35.38 -11.29
CA GLY A 423 83.42 -35.67 -10.22
C GLY A 423 82.85 -36.09 -8.85
N LYS A 424 81.59 -35.80 -8.50
CA LYS A 424 81.03 -36.15 -7.18
C LYS A 424 80.50 -37.57 -7.08
N GLN A 425 80.08 -38.19 -8.19
CA GLN A 425 79.72 -39.62 -8.22
C GLN A 425 80.93 -40.52 -7.95
N PHE A 426 82.13 -40.12 -8.38
CA PHE A 426 83.38 -40.85 -8.11
C PHE A 426 83.74 -40.85 -6.63
N PHE A 427 83.46 -39.77 -5.90
CA PHE A 427 83.81 -39.67 -4.48
C PHE A 427 82.98 -40.63 -3.61
N LEU A 428 81.68 -40.77 -3.93
CA LEU A 428 80.77 -41.63 -3.18
C LEU A 428 81.02 -43.13 -3.46
N VAL A 429 81.35 -43.50 -4.71
CA VAL A 429 81.73 -44.87 -5.07
C VAL A 429 83.08 -45.28 -4.45
N VAL A 430 84.08 -44.39 -4.40
CA VAL A 430 85.39 -44.67 -3.80
C VAL A 430 85.29 -44.81 -2.27
N VAL A 431 84.48 -44.01 -1.59
CA VAL A 431 84.27 -44.12 -0.12
C VAL A 431 83.56 -45.43 0.24
N VAL A 432 82.60 -45.89 -0.56
CA VAL A 432 81.91 -47.18 -0.36
C VAL A 432 82.83 -48.37 -0.67
N PHE A 433 83.68 -48.28 -1.69
CA PHE A 433 84.66 -49.34 -2.01
C PHE A 433 85.80 -49.44 -1.00
N LEU A 434 86.32 -48.31 -0.49
CA LEU A 434 87.38 -48.32 0.52
C LEU A 434 86.88 -48.79 1.90
N SER A 435 85.63 -48.51 2.24
CA SER A 435 85.02 -49.04 3.49
C SER A 435 84.75 -50.55 3.41
N ALA A 436 84.42 -51.09 2.23
CA ALA A 436 84.28 -52.54 2.04
C ALA A 436 85.62 -53.32 2.13
N ILE A 437 86.74 -52.71 1.72
CA ILE A 437 88.08 -53.34 1.79
C ILE A 437 88.58 -53.46 3.24
N VAL A 438 88.19 -52.54 4.13
CA VAL A 438 88.56 -52.59 5.57
C VAL A 438 87.82 -53.72 6.31
N ILE A 439 86.67 -54.18 5.81
CA ILE A 439 85.85 -55.21 6.46
C ILE A 439 86.29 -56.66 6.11
N LEU A 440 87.11 -56.85 5.07
CA LEU A 440 87.48 -58.19 4.56
C LEU A 440 88.87 -58.73 4.99
N TYR A 441 89.56 -58.09 5.95
CA TYR A 441 90.80 -58.64 6.54
C TYR A 441 90.57 -59.17 7.98
N PRO A 442 90.28 -60.46 8.18
CA PRO A 442 90.40 -61.07 9.50
C PRO A 442 91.89 -61.38 9.78
N LYS A 443 92.42 -60.75 10.84
CA LYS A 443 93.67 -61.17 11.52
C LYS A 443 93.39 -62.35 12.45
N GLY A 444 94.29 -63.33 12.44
CA GLY A 444 94.47 -64.41 13.43
C GLY A 444 94.65 -65.76 12.73
N ILE A 445 95.85 -66.35 12.58
CA ILE A 445 96.79 -66.93 13.58
C ILE A 445 96.01 -67.91 14.49
N GLU A 446 96.21 -69.22 14.51
CA GLU A 446 97.42 -70.06 14.72
C GLU A 446 97.07 -71.52 14.26
N GLU A 447 97.94 -72.52 14.02
CA GLU A 447 99.14 -72.98 14.73
C GLU A 447 99.79 -74.16 13.94
N HIS A 448 101.09 -74.42 14.10
CA HIS A 448 101.65 -75.77 13.95
C HIS A 448 102.82 -76.00 14.91
N ASP A 449 102.73 -77.17 15.55
CA ASP A 449 103.74 -78.04 16.17
C ASP A 449 104.06 -77.95 17.68
N GLU A 450 103.83 -79.13 18.28
CA GLU A 450 104.10 -79.61 19.64
C GLU A 450 105.58 -79.55 20.04
N ALA A 451 105.86 -79.34 21.34
CA ALA A 451 107.00 -79.94 22.03
C ALA A 451 106.81 -79.91 23.57
N ASP A 452 106.40 -81.05 24.13
CA ASP A 452 107.14 -81.86 25.10
C ASP A 452 107.86 -81.17 26.31
N LEU A 453 107.44 -81.52 27.54
CA LEU A 453 108.19 -82.36 28.51
C LEU A 453 107.69 -82.18 29.98
N PHE A 454 107.41 -83.34 30.60
CA PHE A 454 107.58 -83.75 32.01
C PHE A 454 107.07 -82.92 33.19
#